data_AF-A0AAD3RGZ5-F1
#
_entry.id   AF-A0AAD3RGZ5-F1
#
_cell.length_a   1.000
_cell.length_b   1.000
_cell.length_c   1.000
_cell.angle_alpha   90.00
_cell.angle_beta   90.00
_cell.angle_gamma   90.00
#
_symmetry.space_group_name_H-M   'P 1'
#
loop_
_entity.id
_entity.type
_entity.pdbx_description
1 polymer ?
#
loop_
_entity_poly.entity_id
_entity_poly.type
_entity_poly.pdbx_seq_one_letter_code
_entity_poly.pdbx_strand_id
1 'polypeptide(L)' 'MLVQAICSETGAHLFHLSPAHLSHRYHGRGGAAYLLHLVFKVAGELQPSVIWIEDAEKTFSKKTRKSDRE' A
#
# COMPACT_ATOMS: atom_id res chain seq x y z
N MET A 1 0.47 5.41 -17.17
CA MET A 1 0.99 5.14 -15.82
C MET A 1 1.81 3.86 -15.84
N LEU A 2 3.05 3.87 -15.33
CA LEU A 2 3.99 2.74 -15.45
C LEU A 2 3.49 1.45 -14.80
N VAL A 3 2.83 1.54 -13.64
CA VAL A 3 2.30 0.35 -12.95
C VAL A 3 1.25 -0.39 -13.79
N GLN A 4 0.37 0.31 -14.48
CA GLN A 4 -0.61 -0.34 -15.35
C GLN A 4 0.06 -1.05 -16.54
N ALA A 5 1.12 -0.47 -17.11
CA ALA A 5 1.89 -1.13 -18.16
C ALA A 5 2.53 -2.43 -17.65
N ILE A 6 3.12 -2.42 -16.45
CA ILE A 6 3.67 -3.62 -15.81
C ILE A 6 2.58 -4.67 -15.58
N CYS A 7 1.44 -4.28 -14.99
CA CYS A 7 0.35 -5.22 -14.73
C CYS A 7 -0.24 -5.80 -16.02
N SER A 8 -0.30 -5.01 -17.09
CA SER A 8 -0.78 -5.45 -18.40
C SER A 8 0.19 -6.43 -19.09
N GLU A 9 1.50 -6.19 -19.00
CA GLU A 9 2.52 -7.07 -19.57
C GLU A 9 2.70 -8.37 -18.78
N THR A 10 2.58 -8.31 -17.45
CA THR A 10 2.75 -9.48 -16.57
C THR A 10 1.45 -10.23 -16.27
N GLY A 11 0.29 -9.69 -16.65
CA GLY A 11 -1.03 -10.24 -16.29
C GLY A 11 -1.27 -10.25 -14.78
N ALA A 12 -0.63 -9.36 -14.02
CA ALA A 12 -0.59 -9.40 -12.57
C ALA A 12 -1.75 -8.68 -11.87
N HIS A 13 -2.15 -9.18 -10.71
CA HIS A 13 -3.11 -8.55 -9.82
C HIS A 13 -2.49 -7.34 -9.12
N LEU A 14 -3.08 -6.16 -9.36
CA LEU A 14 -2.65 -4.91 -8.75
C LEU A 14 -3.29 -4.72 -7.37
N PHE A 15 -2.45 -4.72 -6.33
CA PHE A 15 -2.83 -4.29 -4.98
C PHE A 15 -2.44 -2.82 -4.80
N HIS A 16 -3.44 -1.94 -4.86
CA HIS A 16 -3.25 -0.49 -4.71
C HIS A 16 -3.49 -0.07 -3.25
N LEU A 17 -2.45 0.47 -2.63
CA LEU A 17 -2.43 0.90 -1.23
C LEU A 17 -2.25 2.41 -1.17
N SER A 18 -3.37 3.13 -1.03
CA SER A 18 -3.38 4.59 -0.91
C SER A 18 -3.65 5.03 0.54
N PRO A 19 -2.91 5.99 1.11
CA PRO A 19 -3.07 6.41 2.51
C PRO A 19 -4.49 6.92 2.81
N ALA A 20 -5.18 7.49 1.82
CA ALA A 20 -6.56 7.94 1.93
C ALA A 20 -7.53 6.79 2.27
N HIS A 21 -7.29 5.59 1.74
CA HIS A 21 -8.12 4.41 2.01
C HIS A 21 -7.70 3.68 3.31
N LEU A 22 -6.42 3.77 3.68
CA LEU A 22 -5.86 3.02 4.80
C LEU A 22 -5.97 3.74 6.14
N SER A 23 -5.88 5.07 6.13
CA SER A 23 -5.83 5.91 7.33
C SER A 23 -7.05 5.77 8.25
N HIS A 24 -8.25 5.51 7.70
CA HIS A 24 -9.48 5.39 8.47
C HIS A 24 -9.71 3.99 9.09
N ARG A 25 -9.05 2.95 8.57
CA ARG A 25 -9.28 1.55 9.00
C ARG A 25 -8.11 0.98 9.79
N TYR A 26 -6.90 1.45 9.54
CA TYR A 26 -5.66 0.94 10.12
C TYR A 26 -4.88 2.08 10.79
N HIS A 27 -5.41 2.57 11.90
CA HIS A 27 -4.78 3.66 12.66
C HIS A 27 -3.46 3.22 13.32
N GLY A 28 -2.41 4.04 13.20
CA GLY A 28 -1.12 3.86 13.87
C GLY A 28 -0.14 2.91 13.17
N ARG A 29 1.13 2.90 13.63
CA ARG A 29 2.21 2.09 13.00
C ARG A 29 1.93 0.58 12.99
N GLY A 30 1.24 0.07 14.01
CA GLY A 30 0.87 -1.34 14.09
C GLY A 30 -0.18 -1.75 13.07
N GLY A 31 -1.14 -0.86 12.78
CA GLY A 31 -2.19 -1.10 11.79
C GLY A 31 -1.64 -1.23 10.37
N ALA A 32 -0.72 -0.33 9.99
CA ALA A 32 -0.06 -0.37 8.68
C ALA A 32 0.80 -1.63 8.49
N ALA A 33 1.54 -2.05 9.52
CA ALA A 33 2.31 -3.28 9.48
C ALA A 33 1.42 -4.53 9.36
N TYR A 34 0.30 -4.56 10.08
CA TYR A 34 -0.67 -5.66 10.00
C TYR A 34 -1.34 -5.74 8.63
N LEU A 35 -1.71 -4.59 8.04
CA LEU A 35 -2.24 -4.53 6.69
C LEU A 35 -1.24 -5.08 5.67
N LEU A 36 0.02 -4.63 5.71
CA LEU A 36 1.05 -5.16 4.82
C LEU A 36 1.21 -6.67 4.96
N HIS A 37 1.21 -7.19 6.19
CA HIS A 37 1.27 -8.63 6.44
C HIS A 37 0.11 -9.37 5.76
N LEU A 38 -1.13 -8.86 5.86
CA LEU A 38 -2.28 -9.45 5.19
C LEU A 38 -2.17 -9.38 3.66
N VAL A 39 -1.77 -8.24 3.11
CA VAL A 39 -1.61 -8.04 1.67
C VAL A 39 -0.55 -8.99 1.12
N PHE A 40 0.59 -9.16 1.80
CA PHE A 40 1.60 -10.11 1.38
C PHE A 40 1.09 -11.56 1.38
N LYS A 41 0.28 -11.92 2.37
CA LYS A 41 -0.33 -13.26 2.42
C LYS A 41 -1.28 -13.48 1.24
N VAL A 42 -2.15 -12.52 0.95
CA VAL A 42 -3.12 -12.61 -0.15
C VAL A 42 -2.42 -12.55 -1.51
N ALA A 43 -1.41 -11.71 -1.67
CA ALA A 43 -0.63 -11.59 -2.90
C ALA A 43 0.17 -12.87 -3.22
N GLY A 44 0.58 -13.62 -2.19
CA GLY A 44 1.22 -14.93 -2.35
C GLY A 44 0.27 -15.98 -2.95
N GLU A 45 -0.99 -15.97 -2.56
CA GLU A 45 -2.01 -16.88 -3.10
C GLU A 45 -2.49 -16.44 -4.50
N LEU A 46 -2.49 -15.12 -4.78
CA LEU A 46 -2.94 -14.52 -6.03
C LEU A 46 -1.78 -14.14 -6.96
N GLN A 47 -0.82 -15.04 -7.17
CA GLN A 47 0.26 -14.83 -8.15
C GLN A 47 -0.26 -14.94 -9.60
N PRO A 48 0.22 -14.11 -10.56
CA PRO A 48 1.19 -13.02 -10.39
C PRO A 48 0.58 -11.78 -9.74
N SER A 49 1.30 -11.12 -8.83
CA SER A 49 0.80 -9.94 -8.09
C SER A 49 1.78 -8.78 -8.02
N VAL A 50 1.27 -7.56 -8.13
CA VAL A 50 2.02 -6.29 -8.06
C VAL A 50 1.44 -5.44 -6.93
N ILE A 51 2.26 -5.08 -5.95
CA ILE A 51 1.84 -4.25 -4.82
C ILE A 51 2.35 -2.82 -5.05
N TRP A 52 1.43 -1.87 -5.20
CA TRP A 52 1.73 -0.44 -5.31
C TRP A 52 1.30 0.26 -4.03
N ILE A 53 2.28 0.83 -3.33
CA ILE A 53 2.09 1.76 -2.21
C ILE A 53 2.23 3.20 -2.71
N GLU A 54 1.15 3.98 -2.65
CA GLU A 54 1.19 5.42 -2.88
C GLU A 54 1.60 6.18 -1.62
N ASP A 55 2.28 7.32 -1.79
CA ASP A 55 2.73 8.20 -0.72
C ASP A 55 3.29 7.41 0.48
N ALA A 56 4.20 6.47 0.18
CA ALA A 56 4.77 5.57 1.17
C ALA A 56 5.44 6.34 2.33
N GLU A 57 5.93 7.54 2.07
CA GLU A 57 6.44 8.47 3.06
C GLU A 57 5.38 8.89 4.07
N LYS A 58 4.11 9.08 3.69
CA LYS A 58 3.05 9.42 4.66
C LYS A 58 2.67 8.22 5.53
N THR A 59 2.77 7.02 4.95
CA THR A 59 2.40 5.77 5.62
C THR A 59 3.52 5.20 6.51
N PHE A 60 4.78 5.32 6.10
CA PHE A 60 5.93 4.66 6.75
C PHE A 60 6.99 5.62 7.32
N SER A 61 6.84 6.96 7.18
CA SER A 61 7.80 7.89 7.79
C SER A 61 7.79 7.80 9.31
N LYS A 62 8.98 7.58 9.88
CA LYS A 62 9.24 7.51 11.32
C LYS A 62 8.90 8.81 12.07
N LYS A 63 8.91 9.95 11.35
CA LYS A 63 8.69 11.31 11.87
C LYS A 63 7.57 11.98 11.08
N THR A 64 6.33 11.86 11.57
CA THR A 64 5.21 12.67 11.06
C THR A 64 5.56 14.14 11.28
N ARG A 65 5.82 14.90 10.21
CA ARG A 65 5.91 16.36 10.32
C ARG A 65 4.51 16.86 10.71
N LYS A 66 4.40 17.69 11.74
CA LYS A 66 3.13 18.21 12.28
C LYS A 66 2.36 19.15 11.32
N SER A 67 2.69 19.18 10.03
CA SER A 67 2.25 20.19 9.07
C SER A 67 1.35 19.63 7.96
N ASP A 68 0.55 18.60 8.23
CA ASP A 68 -0.41 18.06 7.25
C ASP A 68 -1.73 17.75 7.95
N ARG A 69 -2.21 18.74 8.71
CA ARG A 69 -3.48 18.74 9.43
C ARG A 69 -4.20 20.05 9.11
N GLU A 70 -4.32 20.34 7.81
CA GLU A 70 -5.24 21.33 7.23
C GLU A 70 -5.85 20.73 5.96
#